data_AF-A0A4Y2JBB0-F1
#
_entry.id   AF-A0A4Y2JBB0-F1
#
_cell.length_a   1.000
_cell.length_b   1.000
_cell.length_c   1.000
_cell.angle_alpha   90.00
_cell.angle_beta   90.00
_cell.angle_gamma   90.00
#
_symmetry.space_group_name_H-M   'P 1'
#
loop_
_entity.id
_entity.type
_entity.pdbx_description
1 polymer ?
#
loop_
_entity_poly.entity_id
_entity_poly.type
_entity_poly.pdbx_seq_one_letter_code
_entity_poly.pdbx_strand_id
1 'polypeptide(L)'
;MECDRHGISDRAAASIASAVLQDIGIVHEGETSHVGDRNKIRRQRKKLQNAVAESTKLTVSRSLLTGLYFDGRKDNRKELIKKDKKYYPKTTKEEHYTLVNESDSVYIGHVTAATGGAKDIKEAMLNFFYIK
;
A
#
# COMPACT_ATOMS: atom_id res chain seq x y z
N MET A 1 3.90 14.84 6.60
CA MET A 1 4.11 13.43 7.01
C MET A 1 3.41 13.09 8.32
N GLU A 2 3.68 13.73 9.46
CA GLU A 2 2.96 13.36 10.72
C GLU A 2 1.45 13.56 10.62
N CYS A 3 0.98 14.71 10.14
CA CYS A 3 -0.44 14.92 9.89
C CYS A 3 -1.02 13.92 8.87
N ASP A 4 -0.23 13.49 7.88
CA ASP A 4 -0.68 12.52 6.88
C ASP A 4 -0.75 11.10 7.48
N ARG A 5 0.21 10.74 8.34
CA ARG A 5 0.27 9.48 9.09
C ARG A 5 -0.93 9.31 10.02
N HIS A 6 -1.39 10.40 10.62
CA HIS A 6 -2.51 10.41 11.55
C HIS A 6 -3.85 10.88 10.92
N GLY A 7 -3.90 11.06 9.59
CA GLY A 7 -5.14 11.48 8.90
C GLY A 7 -5.67 12.86 9.29
N ILE A 8 -4.82 13.75 9.80
CA ILE A 8 -5.20 15.07 10.30
C ILE A 8 -5.47 16.01 9.12
N SER A 9 -6.69 16.58 9.11
CA SER A 9 -7.11 17.57 8.13
C SER A 9 -6.27 18.87 8.21
N ASP A 10 -6.14 19.59 7.09
CA ASP A 10 -5.41 20.85 7.06
C ASP A 10 -5.97 21.91 8.03
N ARG A 11 -7.29 21.89 8.27
CA ARG A 11 -7.94 22.82 9.20
C ARG A 11 -7.61 22.47 10.66
N ALA A 12 -7.64 21.19 11.01
CA ALA A 12 -7.24 20.73 12.34
C ALA A 12 -5.75 21.02 12.60
N ALA A 13 -4.89 20.73 11.62
CA ALA A 13 -3.46 21.03 11.71
C ALA A 13 -3.18 22.54 11.88
N ALA A 14 -3.91 23.39 11.14
CA ALA A 14 -3.83 24.84 11.28
C ALA A 14 -4.26 25.33 12.68
N SER A 15 -5.32 24.76 13.23
CA SER A 15 -5.80 25.07 14.58
C SER A 15 -4.79 24.66 15.66
N ILE A 16 -4.23 23.45 15.57
CA ILE A 16 -3.22 22.95 16.50
C ILE A 16 -1.96 23.81 16.43
N ALA A 17 -1.46 24.10 15.22
CA ALA A 17 -0.29 24.95 15.03
C ALA A 17 -0.52 26.36 15.59
N SER A 18 -1.71 26.94 15.40
CA SER A 18 -2.03 28.28 15.90
C SER A 18 -2.13 28.31 17.42
N ALA A 19 -2.71 27.27 18.05
CA ALA A 19 -2.74 27.15 19.51
C ALA A 19 -1.33 27.05 20.10
N VAL A 20 -0.47 26.21 19.52
CA VAL A 20 0.93 26.08 19.95
C VAL A 20 1.70 27.40 19.79
N LEU A 21 1.45 28.15 18.72
CA LEU A 21 2.08 29.46 18.52
C LEU A 21 1.59 30.51 19.53
N GLN A 22 0.35 30.40 20.01
CA GLN A 22 -0.17 31.23 21.10
C GLN A 22 0.47 30.87 22.43
N ASP A 23 0.57 29.58 22.75
CA ASP A 23 1.20 29.09 23.98
C ASP A 23 2.67 29.51 24.10
N ILE A 24 3.38 29.56 22.97
CA ILE A 24 4.79 30.00 22.90
C ILE A 24 4.92 31.55 22.89
N GLY A 25 3.80 32.28 22.76
CA GLY A 25 3.78 33.75 22.73
C GLY A 25 4.21 34.37 21.41
N ILE A 26 4.29 33.59 20.32
CA ILE A 26 4.62 34.07 18.98
C ILE A 26 3.40 34.72 18.32
N VAL A 27 2.21 34.20 18.61
CA VAL A 27 0.93 34.79 18.20
C VAL A 27 0.24 35.32 19.45
N HIS A 28 -0.13 36.59 19.45
CA HIS A 28 -0.94 37.19 20.50
C HIS A 28 -1.92 38.19 19.87
N GLU A 29 -2.81 38.75 20.68
CA GLU A 29 -3.93 39.57 20.19
C GLU A 29 -3.48 40.80 19.37
N GLY A 30 -2.28 41.32 19.67
CA GLY A 30 -1.63 42.41 18.92
C GLY A 30 -0.78 41.99 17.72
N GLU A 31 -0.47 40.70 17.53
CA GLU A 31 0.38 40.22 16.42
C GLU A 31 -0.11 38.86 15.91
N THR A 32 -0.86 38.91 14.81
CA THR A 32 -1.52 37.74 14.20
C THR A 32 -0.96 37.34 12.83
N SER A 33 0.07 38.02 12.34
CA SER A 33 0.64 37.74 11.01
C SER A 33 1.18 36.30 10.88
N HIS A 34 1.61 35.73 12.01
CA HIS A 34 2.18 34.39 12.13
C HIS A 34 1.13 33.28 12.25
N VAL A 35 -0.17 33.60 12.30
CA VAL A 35 -1.24 32.59 12.37
C VAL A 35 -1.16 31.64 11.16
N GLY A 36 -1.24 30.35 11.45
CA GLY A 36 -1.27 29.29 10.46
C GLY A 36 -2.66 29.14 9.86
N ASP A 37 -2.84 29.55 8.60
CA ASP A 37 -4.05 29.22 7.84
C ASP A 37 -3.94 27.84 7.17
N ARG A 38 -5.09 27.22 6.90
CA ARG A 38 -5.24 26.00 6.10
C ARG A 38 -4.44 26.07 4.80
N ASN A 39 -4.42 27.21 4.10
CA ASN A 39 -3.66 27.33 2.85
C ASN A 39 -2.14 27.36 3.06
N LYS A 40 -1.66 27.91 4.19
CA LYS A 40 -0.23 27.85 4.55
C LYS A 40 0.18 26.40 4.83
N ILE A 41 -0.62 25.66 5.61
CA ILE A 41 -0.40 24.24 5.91
C ILE A 41 -0.41 23.39 4.63
N ARG A 42 -1.44 23.55 3.78
CA ARG A 42 -1.57 22.81 2.52
C ARG A 42 -0.38 23.02 1.60
N ARG A 43 0.12 24.26 1.50
CA ARG A 43 1.31 24.58 0.68
C ARG A 43 2.55 23.88 1.19
N GLN A 44 2.80 23.92 2.49
CA GLN A 44 3.96 23.24 3.09
C GLN A 44 3.85 21.71 2.94
N ARG A 45 2.65 21.15 3.15
CA ARG A 45 2.37 19.72 2.95
C ARG A 45 2.68 19.28 1.52
N LYS A 46 2.23 20.05 0.52
CA LYS A 46 2.52 19.76 -0.89
C LYS A 46 4.01 19.85 -1.22
N LYS A 47 4.72 20.85 -0.69
CA LYS A 47 6.19 20.96 -0.87
C LYS A 47 6.91 19.74 -0.31
N LEU A 48 6.55 19.32 0.89
CA LEU A 48 7.15 18.13 1.52
C LEU A 48 6.82 16.85 0.74
N GLN A 49 5.58 16.68 0.28
CA GLN A 49 5.18 15.56 -0.56
C GLN A 49 5.97 15.52 -1.88
N ASN A 50 6.15 16.67 -2.54
CA ASN A 50 6.94 16.75 -3.76
C ASN A 50 8.42 16.44 -3.51
N ALA A 51 9.01 16.97 -2.43
CA ALA A 51 10.40 16.69 -2.07
C ALA A 51 10.62 15.21 -1.77
N VAL A 52 9.69 14.58 -1.04
CA VAL A 52 9.68 13.12 -0.83
C VAL A 52 9.55 12.42 -2.19
N ALA A 53 8.59 12.79 -3.04
CA ALA A 53 8.42 12.16 -4.35
C ALA A 53 9.67 12.30 -5.24
N GLU A 54 10.40 13.41 -5.19
CA GLU A 54 11.64 13.64 -5.93
C GLU A 54 12.82 12.82 -5.38
N SER A 55 12.98 12.76 -4.05
CA SER A 55 13.99 11.88 -3.44
C SER A 55 13.68 10.41 -3.70
N THR A 56 12.39 10.04 -3.71
CA THR A 56 11.96 8.69 -4.01
C THR A 56 12.09 8.41 -5.51
N LYS A 57 11.85 9.36 -6.43
CA LYS A 57 12.03 9.16 -7.90
C LYS A 57 13.41 8.61 -8.27
N LEU A 58 14.46 9.03 -7.56
CA LEU A 58 15.84 8.55 -7.76
C LEU A 58 16.04 7.11 -7.22
N THR A 59 15.17 6.66 -6.30
CA THR A 59 15.09 5.29 -5.77
C THR A 59 14.02 4.43 -6.47
N VAL A 60 13.05 5.07 -7.15
CA VAL A 60 11.80 4.48 -7.70
C VAL A 60 11.95 3.98 -9.14
N SER A 61 13.13 4.09 -9.75
CA SER A 61 13.40 3.35 -11.00
C SER A 61 13.28 1.81 -10.84
N ARG A 62 12.99 1.32 -9.62
CA ARG A 62 12.66 -0.07 -9.30
C ARG A 62 11.27 -0.29 -8.65
N SER A 63 10.46 0.74 -8.34
CA SER A 63 9.32 0.63 -7.39
C SER A 63 7.99 1.28 -7.83
N LEU A 64 7.49 1.00 -9.04
CA LEU A 64 6.15 1.40 -9.51
C LEU A 64 4.96 0.62 -8.87
N LEU A 65 5.24 -0.28 -7.91
CA LEU A 65 4.22 -1.04 -7.20
C LEU A 65 3.80 -0.29 -5.93
N THR A 66 2.72 0.49 -6.02
CA THR A 66 2.18 1.27 -4.89
C THR A 66 1.40 0.39 -3.91
N GLY A 67 0.77 -0.67 -4.43
CA GLY A 67 0.01 -1.64 -3.66
C GLY A 67 -0.37 -2.84 -4.53
N LEU A 68 -0.70 -3.97 -3.89
CA LEU A 68 -0.98 -5.24 -4.55
C LEU A 68 -2.38 -5.73 -4.20
N TYR A 69 -3.23 -5.90 -5.21
CA TYR A 69 -4.52 -6.58 -5.07
C TYR A 69 -4.43 -8.03 -5.55
N PHE A 70 -5.19 -8.92 -4.90
CA PHE A 70 -5.39 -10.30 -5.34
C PHE A 70 -6.79 -10.81 -5.00
N ASP A 71 -7.31 -11.70 -5.84
CA ASP A 71 -8.69 -12.22 -5.79
C ASP A 71 -8.83 -13.55 -5.03
N GLY A 72 -7.72 -14.18 -4.63
CA GLY A 72 -7.70 -15.34 -3.73
C GLY A 72 -8.54 -16.51 -4.23
N ARG A 73 -8.58 -16.72 -5.56
CA ARG A 73 -9.46 -17.68 -6.19
C ARG A 73 -9.02 -19.12 -5.88
N LYS A 74 -9.97 -19.97 -5.51
CA LYS A 74 -9.73 -21.36 -5.12
C LYS A 74 -10.49 -22.30 -6.03
N ASP A 75 -9.76 -23.01 -6.88
CA ASP A 75 -10.32 -23.94 -7.85
C ASP A 75 -10.10 -25.39 -7.41
N ASN A 76 -11.12 -26.23 -7.63
CA ASN A 76 -11.05 -27.66 -7.34
C ASN A 76 -10.59 -28.41 -8.59
N ARG A 77 -9.34 -28.85 -8.63
CA ARG A 77 -8.82 -29.70 -9.69
C ARG A 77 -9.19 -31.16 -9.41
N LYS A 78 -9.87 -31.82 -10.35
CA LYS A 78 -10.15 -33.25 -10.30
C LYS A 78 -9.08 -34.02 -11.09
N GLU A 79 -8.40 -34.94 -10.44
CA GLU A 79 -7.36 -35.79 -11.02
C GLU A 79 -7.70 -37.27 -10.79
N LEU A 80 -7.38 -38.14 -11.72
CA LEU A 80 -7.51 -39.59 -11.53
C LEU A 80 -6.17 -40.14 -11.04
N ILE A 81 -6.12 -40.60 -9.79
CA ILE A 81 -4.94 -41.27 -9.24
C ILE A 81 -5.09 -42.77 -9.44
N LYS A 82 -4.08 -43.40 -10.03
CA LYS A 82 -3.97 -44.85 -10.12
C LYS A 82 -3.45 -45.39 -8.78
N LYS A 83 -4.24 -46.23 -8.12
CA LYS A 83 -3.78 -47.08 -7.02
C LYS A 83 -3.95 -48.53 -7.44
N ASP A 84 -2.86 -49.28 -7.38
CA ASP A 84 -2.76 -50.64 -7.91
C ASP A 84 -3.16 -50.70 -9.40
N LYS A 85 -4.29 -51.36 -9.71
CA LYS A 85 -4.86 -51.50 -11.06
C LYS A 85 -6.12 -50.66 -11.29
N LYS A 86 -6.55 -49.84 -10.33
CA LYS A 86 -7.81 -49.09 -10.39
C LYS A 86 -7.58 -47.58 -10.28
N TYR A 87 -8.39 -46.80 -10.99
CA TYR A 87 -8.35 -45.34 -10.96
C TYR A 87 -9.37 -44.81 -9.97
N TYR A 88 -8.96 -43.83 -9.17
CA TYR A 88 -9.81 -43.15 -8.19
C TYR A 88 -9.79 -41.65 -8.43
N PRO A 89 -10.95 -40.97 -8.41
CA PRO A 89 -10.99 -39.52 -8.47
C PRO A 89 -10.42 -38.94 -7.18
N LYS A 90 -9.44 -38.07 -7.32
CA LYS A 90 -8.91 -37.21 -6.27
C LYS A 90 -9.27 -35.78 -6.61
N THR A 91 -9.67 -35.00 -5.62
CA THR A 91 -9.82 -33.56 -5.79
C THR A 91 -8.71 -32.88 -5.01
N THR A 92 -7.89 -32.12 -5.72
CA THR A 92 -6.86 -31.24 -5.15
C THR A 92 -7.37 -29.81 -5.23
N LYS A 93 -7.17 -29.02 -4.18
CA LYS A 93 -7.51 -27.59 -4.20
C LYS A 93 -6.28 -26.81 -4.64
N GLU A 94 -6.41 -26.10 -5.74
CA GLU A 94 -5.37 -25.25 -6.31
C GLU A 94 -5.77 -23.79 -6.06
N GLU A 95 -4.83 -22.95 -5.65
CA GLU A 95 -5.08 -21.54 -5.36
C GLU A 95 -4.36 -20.65 -6.34
N HIS A 96 -5.14 -19.84 -7.05
CA HIS A 96 -4.67 -18.94 -8.09
C HIS A 96 -4.87 -17.51 -7.61
N TYR A 97 -3.77 -16.76 -7.61
CA TYR A 97 -3.70 -15.38 -7.16
C TYR A 97 -3.40 -14.49 -8.35
N THR A 98 -4.39 -13.70 -8.76
CA THR A 98 -4.15 -12.63 -9.74
C THR A 98 -3.47 -11.46 -9.03
N LEU A 99 -2.38 -10.94 -9.58
CA LEU A 99 -1.64 -9.82 -9.02
C LEU A 99 -1.90 -8.57 -9.84
N VAL A 100 -2.41 -7.53 -9.17
CA VAL A 100 -2.81 -6.27 -9.81
C VAL A 100 -2.21 -5.10 -9.05
N ASN A 101 -1.70 -4.10 -9.79
CA ASN A 101 -1.22 -2.87 -9.20
C ASN A 101 -2.38 -2.02 -8.71
N GLU A 102 -2.26 -1.47 -7.51
CA GLU A 102 -3.27 -0.60 -6.93
C GLU A 102 -3.52 0.65 -7.77
N SER A 103 -2.47 1.22 -8.38
CA SER A 103 -2.65 2.29 -9.34
C SER A 103 -3.19 1.73 -10.66
N ASP A 104 -4.37 2.21 -11.06
CA ASP A 104 -5.06 1.89 -12.32
C ASP A 104 -5.47 0.43 -12.52
N SER A 105 -5.40 -0.41 -11.47
CA SER A 105 -5.73 -1.85 -11.54
C SER A 105 -4.99 -2.58 -12.68
N VAL A 106 -3.73 -2.20 -12.91
CA VAL A 106 -2.91 -2.78 -13.99
C VAL A 106 -2.54 -4.21 -13.63
N TYR A 107 -2.86 -5.15 -14.52
CA TYR A 107 -2.45 -6.56 -14.36
C TYR A 107 -0.93 -6.70 -14.36
N ILE A 108 -0.39 -7.29 -13.30
CA ILE A 108 1.06 -7.54 -13.13
C ILE A 108 1.40 -8.98 -13.51
N GLY A 109 0.54 -9.92 -13.13
CA GLY A 109 0.75 -11.34 -13.36
C GLY A 109 -0.21 -12.21 -12.56
N HIS A 110 0.06 -13.51 -12.54
CA HIS A 110 -0.63 -14.44 -11.67
C HIS A 110 0.38 -15.37 -11.01
N VAL A 111 0.00 -15.90 -9.86
CA VAL A 111 0.81 -16.82 -9.06
C VAL A 111 -0.07 -17.98 -8.63
N THR A 112 0.48 -19.19 -8.72
CA THR A 112 -0.13 -20.40 -8.16
C THR A 112 0.67 -20.82 -6.93
N ALA A 113 0.00 -20.90 -5.78
CA ALA A 113 0.64 -21.37 -4.56
C ALA A 113 0.58 -22.91 -4.47
N ALA A 114 1.59 -23.53 -3.86
CA ALA A 114 1.62 -24.98 -3.67
C ALA A 114 0.47 -25.47 -2.76
N THR A 115 0.15 -24.67 -1.74
CA THR A 115 -1.03 -24.84 -0.89
C THR A 115 -1.64 -23.49 -0.54
N GLY A 116 -2.83 -23.50 0.08
CA GLY A 116 -3.45 -22.29 0.62
C GLY A 116 -2.95 -21.82 1.98
N GLY A 117 -1.81 -22.34 2.44
CA GLY A 117 -1.17 -21.84 3.64
C GLY A 117 -0.53 -20.48 3.39
N ALA A 118 -0.63 -19.57 4.36
CA ALA A 118 -0.03 -18.23 4.27
C ALA A 118 1.47 -18.26 3.94
N LYS A 119 2.19 -19.29 4.41
CA LYS A 119 3.62 -19.50 4.11
C LYS A 119 3.87 -19.71 2.61
N ASP A 120 3.12 -20.64 2.01
CA ASP A 120 3.30 -21.01 0.60
C ASP A 120 2.83 -19.89 -0.33
N ILE A 121 1.76 -19.17 0.06
CA ILE A 121 1.28 -17.98 -0.67
C ILE A 121 2.35 -16.88 -0.64
N LYS A 122 2.90 -16.57 0.54
CA LYS A 122 3.97 -15.58 0.69
C LYS A 122 5.18 -15.96 -0.17
N GLU A 123 5.62 -17.20 -0.11
CA GLU A 123 6.78 -17.68 -0.85
C GLU A 123 6.55 -17.61 -2.36
N ALA A 124 5.37 -18.00 -2.84
CA ALA A 124 5.01 -17.90 -4.24
C ALA A 124 4.97 -16.44 -4.73
N MET A 125 4.44 -15.51 -3.92
CA MET A 125 4.46 -14.08 -4.23
C MET A 125 5.88 -13.50 -4.25
N LEU A 126 6.73 -13.85 -3.29
CA LEU A 126 8.13 -13.41 -3.28
C LEU A 126 8.86 -13.94 -4.51
N ASN A 127 8.75 -15.24 -4.82
CA ASN A 127 9.39 -15.84 -5.99
C ASN A 127 8.98 -15.13 -7.30
N PHE A 128 7.72 -14.73 -7.44
CA PHE A 128 7.26 -13.96 -8.60
C PHE A 128 8.01 -12.63 -8.79
N PHE A 129 8.33 -11.93 -7.70
CA PHE A 129 9.01 -10.63 -7.73
C PHE A 129 10.54 -10.72 -7.71
N TYR A 130 11.14 -11.78 -7.15
CA TYR A 130 12.59 -11.91 -7.02
C TYR A 130 13.27 -12.67 -8.18
N ILE A 131 12.51 -13.45 -8.96
CA ILE A 131 13.04 -14.23 -10.10
C ILE A 131 12.93 -13.47 -11.42
N LYS A 132 12.27 -12.31 -11.45
CA LYS A 132 12.19 -11.41 -12.61
C LYS A 132 13.13 -10.21 -12.52
#